data_AF-A0A0B6YAX2-F1
#
_entry.id   AF-A0A0B6YAX2-F1
#
_cell.length_a   1.000
_cell.length_b   1.000
_cell.length_c   1.000
_cell.angle_alpha   90.00
_cell.angle_beta   90.00
_cell.angle_gamma   90.00
#
_symmetry.space_group_name_H-M   'P 1'
#
loop_
_entity.id
_entity.type
_entity.pdbx_description
1 polymer ?
#
loop_
_entity_poly.entity_id
_entity_poly.type
_entity_poly.pdbx_seq_one_letter_code
_entity_poly.pdbx_strand_id
1 'polypeptide(L)' 'MDRPALGDVEDLSTLAKLDETILLEEIKERYRRDKIYTYVGDILIAVNPFKQISIYGKDFSSQYRNVRRSA' A
#
# COMPACT_ATOMS: atom_id res chain seq x y z
N MET A 1 3.62 -19.00 -12.75
CA MET A 1 2.75 -18.12 -11.96
C MET A 1 3.61 -16.94 -11.56
N ASP A 2 3.58 -15.90 -12.37
CA ASP A 2 4.44 -14.74 -12.18
C ASP A 2 4.00 -14.01 -10.92
N ARG A 3 4.87 -14.03 -9.90
CA ARG A 3 4.66 -13.25 -8.69
C ARG A 3 4.58 -11.77 -9.11
N PRO A 4 3.58 -10.99 -8.65
CA PRO A 4 3.57 -9.55 -8.87
C PRO A 4 4.88 -8.94 -8.36
N ALA A 5 5.35 -7.88 -9.00
CA ALA A 5 6.56 -7.20 -8.56
C ALA A 5 6.39 -6.72 -7.11
N LEU A 6 7.48 -6.83 -6.34
CA LEU A 6 7.53 -6.39 -4.95
C LEU A 6 7.04 -4.94 -4.84
N GLY A 7 6.13 -4.70 -3.90
CA GLY A 7 5.54 -3.41 -3.59
C GLY A 7 4.42 -2.95 -4.51
N ASP A 8 3.97 -3.78 -5.45
CA ASP A 8 2.84 -3.44 -6.34
C ASP A 8 1.50 -4.03 -5.90
N VAL A 9 1.50 -4.93 -4.92
CA VAL A 9 0.27 -5.43 -4.31
C VAL A 9 -0.27 -4.39 -3.33
N GLU A 10 -1.54 -3.99 -3.49
CA GLU A 10 -2.21 -3.02 -2.62
C GLU A 10 -2.72 -3.63 -1.32
N ASP A 11 -3.30 -4.83 -1.40
CA ASP A 11 -3.78 -5.62 -0.26
C ASP A 11 -2.93 -6.89 -0.10
N LEU A 12 -2.06 -6.89 0.91
CA LEU A 12 -1.13 -7.98 1.15
C LEU A 12 -1.82 -9.27 1.64
N SER A 13 -3.09 -9.20 2.05
CA SER A 13 -3.87 -10.41 2.39
C SER A 13 -4.20 -11.27 1.18
N THR A 14 -4.08 -10.73 -0.04
CA THR A 14 -4.30 -11.45 -1.30
C THR A 14 -3.12 -12.33 -1.71
N LEU A 15 -1.97 -12.19 -1.05
CA LEU A 15 -0.78 -13.00 -1.32
C LEU A 15 -1.01 -14.46 -0.89
N ALA A 16 -0.63 -15.40 -1.76
CA ALA A 16 -0.75 -16.84 -1.48
C ALA A 16 0.02 -17.29 -0.23
N LYS A 17 1.09 -16.58 0.12
CA LYS A 17 1.85 -16.76 1.36
C LYS A 17 2.11 -15.38 1.97
N LEU A 18 1.62 -15.17 3.18
CA LEU A 18 1.88 -13.98 3.97
C LEU A 18 2.59 -14.40 5.26
N ASP A 19 3.89 -14.13 5.33
CA ASP A 19 4.68 -14.24 6.55
C ASP A 19 5.30 -12.88 6.90
N GLU A 20 5.87 -12.76 8.10
CA GLU A 20 6.46 -11.51 8.59
C GLU A 20 7.57 -10.98 7.67
N THR A 21 8.33 -11.88 7.03
CA THR A 21 9.43 -11.50 6.14
C THR A 21 8.87 -10.88 4.86
N ILE A 22 7.89 -11.54 4.23
CA ILE A 22 7.22 -11.03 3.02
C ILE A 22 6.51 -9.71 3.32
N LEU A 23 5.79 -9.62 4.45
CA LEU A 23 5.11 -8.39 4.87
C LEU A 23 6.09 -7.22 4.96
N LEU A 24 7.25 -7.44 5.60
CA LEU A 24 8.28 -6.42 5.75
C LEU A 24 8.91 -6.03 4.40
N GLU A 25 9.18 -6.99 3.52
CA GLU A 25 9.73 -6.74 2.18
C GLU A 25 8.79 -5.89 1.32
N GLU A 26 7.50 -6.21 1.32
CA GLU A 26 6.47 -5.47 0.57
C GLU A 26 6.34 -4.04 1.09
N ILE A 27 6.22 -3.86 2.41
CA ILE A 27 6.13 -2.52 3.02
C ILE A 27 7.40 -1.71 2.74
N LYS A 28 8.58 -2.34 2.82
CA LYS A 28 9.86 -1.67 2.56
C LYS A 28 9.98 -1.20 1.12
N GLU A 29 9.59 -2.02 0.14
CA GLU A 29 9.63 -1.60 -1.28
C GLU A 29 8.56 -0.54 -1.58
N ARG A 30 7.36 -0.63 -0.99
CA ARG A 30 6.33 0.42 -1.08
C ARG A 30 6.83 1.75 -0.53
N TYR A 31 7.45 1.72 0.65
CA TYR A 31 8.05 2.90 1.29
C TYR A 31 9.13 3.54 0.42
N ARG A 32 9.98 2.72 -0.22
CA ARG A 32 11.04 3.18 -1.13
C ARG A 32 10.47 3.92 -2.36
N ARG A 33 9.20 3.67 -2.70
CA ARG A 33 8.45 4.31 -3.79
C ARG A 33 7.46 5.38 -3.29
N ASP A 34 7.60 5.86 -2.06
CA ASP A 34 6.72 6.85 -1.42
C ASP A 34 5.24 6.42 -1.27
N LYS A 35 4.98 5.11 -1.34
CA LYS A 35 3.67 4.50 -1.04
C LYS A 35 3.61 4.14 0.45
N ILE A 36 3.07 5.04 1.27
CA ILE A 36 3.07 4.88 2.73
C ILE A 36 1.85 4.16 3.32
N TYR A 37 0.81 3.96 2.51
CA TYR A 37 -0.44 3.31 2.89
C TYR A 37 -0.49 1.91 2.28
N THR A 38 -0.72 0.89 3.11
CA THR A 38 -0.76 -0.52 2.67
C THR A 38 -1.91 -1.24 3.36
N TYR A 39 -2.76 -1.91 2.58
CA TYR A 39 -3.85 -2.71 3.14
C TYR A 39 -3.36 -4.10 3.51
N VAL A 40 -3.90 -4.63 4.60
CA VAL A 40 -3.76 -6.02 5.00
C VAL A 40 -5.13 -6.51 5.45
N GLY A 41 -5.94 -6.99 4.50
CA GLY A 41 -7.32 -7.39 4.75
C GLY A 41 -8.18 -6.21 5.24
N ASP A 42 -8.59 -6.26 6.50
CA ASP A 42 -9.47 -5.25 7.11
C ASP A 42 -8.71 -4.10 7.79
N ILE A 43 -7.38 -4.19 7.88
CA ILE A 43 -6.55 -3.15 8.48
C ILE A 43 -5.79 -2.33 7.42
N LEU A 44 -5.48 -1.08 7.78
CA LEU A 44 -4.61 -0.21 6.99
C LEU A 44 -3.36 0.13 7.80
N ILE A 45 -2.20 -0.13 7.22
CA ILE A 45 -0.90 0.24 7.78
C ILE A 45 -0.46 1.56 7.15
N ALA A 46 -0.09 2.52 7.99
CA ALA A 46 0.49 3.80 7.59
C ALA A 46 1.91 3.93 8.14
N VAL A 47 2.89 4.15 7.26
CA VAL A 47 4.31 4.31 7.64
C VAL A 47 4.70 5.78 7.52
N ASN A 48 5.29 6.37 8.57
CA ASN A 48 5.69 7.77 8.54
C ASN A 48 6.85 8.00 7.53
N PRO A 49 6.67 8.83 6.48
CA PRO A 49 7.70 9.10 5.48
C PRO A 49 8.83 10.00 5.98
N PHE A 50 8.64 10.72 7.10
CA PHE A 50 9.55 11.76 7.59
C PHE A 50 9.95 12.83 6.54
N LYS A 51 9.16 12.95 5.48
CA LYS A 51 9.30 13.93 4.39
C LYS A 51 7.92 14.28 3.84
N GLN A 52 7.85 15.38 3.10
CA GLN A 52 6.63 15.74 2.39
C GLN A 52 6.43 14.82 1.17
N ILE A 53 5.20 14.39 0.97
CA ILE A 53 4.75 13.61 -0.18
C ILE A 53 3.51 14.27 -0.78
N SER A 54 3.43 14.33 -2.11
CA SER A 54 2.42 15.13 -2.83
C SER A 54 1.07 14.42 -3.00
N ILE A 55 0.59 13.71 -1.98
CA ILE A 55 -0.66 12.91 -2.03
C ILE A 55 -1.84 13.58 -1.31
N TYR A 56 -1.62 14.70 -0.64
CA TYR A 56 -2.66 15.41 0.15
C TYR A 56 -3.29 16.61 -0.58
N GLY A 57 -3.11 16.69 -1.90
CA GLY A 57 -3.71 17.74 -2.73
C GLY A 57 -5.23 17.57 -2.90
N LYS A 58 -5.91 18.65 -3.29
CA LYS A 58 -7.37 18.62 -3.57
C LYS A 58 -7.71 17.60 -4.66
N ASP A 59 -6.86 17.46 -5.66
CA ASP A 59 -7.03 16.52 -6.77
C ASP A 59 -6.95 15.06 -6.31
N PHE A 60 -6.12 14.76 -5.30
CA PHE A 60 -6.08 13.42 -4.71
C PHE A 60 -7.32 13.19 -3.83
N SER A 61 -7.68 14.16 -3.00
CA SER A 61 -8.87 14.03 -2.13
C SER A 61 -10.17 13.80 -2.93
N SER A 62 -10.32 14.45 -4.10
CA SER A 62 -11.50 14.27 -4.95
C SER A 62 -11.57 12.86 -5.55
N GLN A 63 -10.43 12.25 -5.90
CA GLN A 63 -10.38 10.89 -6.47
C GLN A 63 -10.89 9.81 -5.50
N TYR A 64 -10.70 9.99 -4.20
CA TYR A 64 -11.14 9.01 -3.19
C TYR A 64 -12.52 9.31 -2.60
N ARG A 65 -13.15 10.44 -2.96
CA ARG A 65 -14.46 10.82 -2.45
C ARG A 65 -15.54 9.89 -3.01
N ASN A 66 -16.31 9.25 -2.13
CA ASN A 66 -17.38 8.31 -2.48
C ASN A 66 -16.93 7.08 -3.28
N VAL A 67 -15.62 6.80 -3.34
CA VAL A 67 -15.09 5.59 -3.97
C VAL A 67 -15.05 4.47 -2.94
N ARG A 68 -15.59 3.31 -3.32
CA ARG A 68 -15.43 2.09 -2.55
C ARG A 68 -14.13 1.41 -2.95
N ARG A 69 -13.48 0.75 -1.99
CA ARG A 69 -12.37 -0.15 -2.28
C ARG A 69 -12.83 -1.17 -3.32
N SER A 70 -12.11 -1.26 -4.43
CA SER A 70 -12.25 -2.37 -5.37
C SER A 70 -11.70 -3.62 -4.67
N ALA A 71 -12.54 -4.64 -4.52
CA ALA A 71 -12.18 -5.91 -3.90
C ALA A 71 -11.22 -6.71 -4.79
#